data_AF-A0A530BTJ8-F1
#
_entry.id   AF-A0A530BTJ8-F1
#
_cell.length_a   1.000
_cell.length_b   1.000
_cell.length_c   1.000
_cell.angle_alpha   90.00
_cell.angle_beta   90.00
_cell.angle_gamma   90.00
#
_symmetry.space_group_name_H-M   'P 1'
#
loop_
_entity.id
_entity.type
_entity.pdbx_description
1 polymer ?
#
loop_
_entity_poly.entity_id
_entity_poly.type
_entity_poly.pdbx_seq_one_letter_code
_entity_poly.pdbx_strand_id
1 'polypeptide(L)'
;VYQYFPNKEAILLDLARRWLSSFPKVIQKRIDVPRPTNRDEFQREVRKLFIDTSRLYLDNVTLMPVIEAISGNADLRPIQDGYDKEIIALYAAWLQHVNPALEEKTAKRLGLVMMEVGHACRLVGLKRDRKTFDLIEDDVEAMWLALVTPYLNLD
;
A
#
# COMPACT_ATOMS: atom_id res chain seq x y z
N VAL A 1 3.19 -25.55 -19.31
CA VAL A 1 2.16 -24.58 -18.85
C VAL A 1 1.00 -25.31 -18.18
N TYR A 2 0.26 -26.21 -18.86
CA TYR A 2 -0.85 -26.97 -18.26
C TYR A 2 -0.47 -27.90 -17.09
N GLN A 3 0.80 -28.37 -17.02
CA GLN A 3 1.32 -29.09 -15.86
C GLN A 3 1.50 -28.23 -14.60
N TYR A 4 1.55 -26.90 -14.74
CA TYR A 4 1.75 -25.95 -13.63
C TYR A 4 0.52 -25.07 -13.38
N PHE A 5 -0.34 -24.89 -14.38
CA PHE A 5 -1.56 -24.08 -14.30
C PHE A 5 -2.71 -24.78 -15.05
N PRO A 6 -3.79 -25.17 -14.37
CA PRO A 6 -4.90 -25.91 -14.98
C PRO A 6 -5.69 -25.08 -16.00
N ASN A 7 -5.70 -23.75 -15.86
CA ASN A 7 -6.37 -22.82 -16.77
C ASN A 7 -5.70 -21.43 -16.73
N LYS A 8 -6.17 -20.49 -17.57
CA LYS A 8 -5.66 -19.11 -17.61
C LYS A 8 -5.92 -18.35 -16.30
N GLU A 9 -7.03 -18.64 -15.62
CA GLU A 9 -7.38 -18.01 -14.34
C GLU A 9 -6.37 -18.34 -13.24
N ALA A 10 -5.83 -19.56 -13.23
CA ALA A 10 -4.79 -19.97 -12.29
C ALA A 10 -3.48 -19.20 -12.48
N ILE A 11 -3.13 -18.85 -13.74
CA ILE A 11 -1.97 -17.99 -14.05
C ILE A 11 -2.20 -16.58 -13.52
N LEU A 12 -3.39 -16.03 -13.78
CA LEU A 12 -3.79 -14.69 -13.32
C LEU A 12 -3.76 -14.59 -11.79
N LEU A 13 -4.28 -15.61 -11.12
CA LEU A 13 -4.31 -15.69 -9.67
C LEU A 13 -2.90 -15.76 -9.07
N ASP A 14 -2.01 -16.55 -9.66
CA ASP A 14 -0.62 -16.66 -9.19
C ASP A 14 0.14 -15.33 -9.37
N LEU A 15 -0.02 -14.68 -10.53
CA LEU A 15 0.58 -13.37 -10.79
C LEU A 15 0.12 -12.32 -9.77
N ALA A 16 -1.18 -12.29 -9.46
CA ALA A 16 -1.69 -11.35 -8.49
C ALA A 16 -1.27 -11.67 -7.05
N ARG A 17 -1.23 -12.94 -6.66
CA ARG A 17 -0.68 -13.33 -5.34
C ARG A 17 0.76 -12.88 -5.18
N ARG A 18 1.60 -13.07 -6.21
CA ARG A 18 3.00 -12.61 -6.18
C ARG A 18 3.08 -11.10 -6.03
N TRP A 19 2.26 -10.37 -6.80
CA TRP A 19 2.20 -8.91 -6.71
C TRP A 19 1.76 -8.44 -5.31
N LEU A 20 0.64 -8.96 -4.79
CA LEU A 20 0.13 -8.65 -3.45
C LEU A 20 1.15 -8.98 -2.35
N SER A 21 1.86 -10.11 -2.45
CA SER A 21 2.91 -10.51 -1.50
C SER A 21 4.14 -9.60 -1.47
N SER A 22 4.26 -8.67 -2.42
CA SER A 22 5.38 -7.71 -2.48
C SER A 22 5.16 -6.50 -1.58
N PHE A 23 3.90 -6.12 -1.31
CA PHE A 23 3.57 -4.94 -0.50
C PHE A 23 3.98 -5.05 0.96
N PRO A 24 3.72 -6.17 1.68
CA PRO A 24 4.11 -6.31 3.07
C PRO A 24 5.60 -6.02 3.32
N LYS A 25 6.46 -6.50 2.41
CA LYS A 25 7.91 -6.30 2.49
C LYS A 25 8.34 -4.84 2.38
N VAL A 26 7.61 -4.03 1.61
CA VAL A 26 7.92 -2.59 1.47
C VAL A 26 7.57 -1.84 2.74
N ILE A 27 6.43 -2.15 3.37
CA ILE A 27 5.98 -1.48 4.59
C ILE A 27 6.83 -1.94 5.78
N GLN A 28 7.12 -3.24 5.89
CA GLN A 28 7.94 -3.82 6.97
C GLN A 28 9.32 -3.16 7.04
N LYS A 29 9.96 -2.84 5.90
CA LYS A 29 11.23 -2.11 5.86
C LYS A 29 11.19 -0.76 6.59
N ARG A 30 10.02 -0.13 6.72
CA ARG A 30 9.85 1.15 7.45
C ARG A 30 9.72 0.96 8.95
N ILE A 31 9.33 -0.24 9.39
CA ILE A 31 9.31 -0.66 10.80
C ILE A 31 10.71 -1.09 11.23
N ASP A 32 11.47 -1.73 10.34
CA ASP A 32 12.80 -2.27 10.64
C ASP A 32 13.89 -1.19 10.78
N VAL A 33 13.62 0.04 10.35
CA VAL A 33 14.54 1.19 10.51
C VAL A 33 14.30 1.92 11.84
N PRO A 34 15.30 2.66 12.36
CA PRO A 34 15.11 3.50 13.54
C PRO A 34 13.90 4.44 13.38
N ARG A 35 13.13 4.59 14.46
CA ARG A 35 11.95 5.46 14.43
C ARG A 35 12.36 6.91 14.10
N PRO A 36 11.61 7.60 13.23
CA PRO A 36 11.74 9.05 13.04
C PRO A 36 11.59 9.80 14.35
N THR A 37 12.38 10.86 14.53
CA THR A 37 12.39 11.70 15.73
C THR A 37 11.74 13.06 15.54
N ASN A 38 11.52 13.49 14.29
CA ASN A 38 10.89 14.75 13.93
C ASN A 38 10.04 14.59 12.66
N ARG A 39 9.23 15.61 12.35
CA ARG A 39 8.31 15.60 11.20
C ARG A 39 9.03 15.43 9.86
N ASP A 40 10.19 16.06 9.67
CA ASP A 40 10.95 16.00 8.42
C ASP A 40 11.48 14.58 8.15
N GLU A 41 11.97 13.90 9.19
CA GLU A 41 12.38 12.49 9.11
C GLU A 41 11.20 11.60 8.74
N PHE A 42 10.05 11.80 9.39
CA PHE A 42 8.86 11.02 9.08
C PHE A 42 8.37 11.27 7.65
N GLN A 43 8.35 12.53 7.20
CA GLN A 43 8.02 12.88 5.82
C GLN A 43 8.95 12.18 4.83
N ARG A 44 10.26 12.12 5.10
CA ARG A 44 11.19 11.36 4.24
C ARG A 44 10.87 9.87 4.18
N GLU A 45 10.48 9.26 5.29
CA GLU A 45 10.07 7.86 5.30
C GLU A 45 8.75 7.61 4.55
N VAL A 46 7.79 8.53 4.67
CA VAL A 46 6.57 8.53 3.84
C VAL A 46 6.93 8.64 2.36
N ARG A 47 7.78 9.59 1.96
CA ARG A 47 8.20 9.72 0.55
C ARG A 47 8.85 8.45 0.02
N LYS A 48 9.73 7.81 0.80
CA LYS A 48 10.35 6.53 0.44
C LYS A 48 9.31 5.41 0.30
N LEU A 49 8.31 5.36 1.18
CA LEU A 49 7.21 4.40 1.08
C LEU A 49 6.42 4.62 -0.21
N PHE A 50 6.09 5.86 -0.56
CA PHE A 50 5.41 6.18 -1.82
C PHE A 50 6.24 5.70 -3.00
N ILE A 51 7.50 6.12 -3.11
CA ILE A 51 8.39 5.69 -4.21
C ILE A 51 8.43 4.16 -4.37
N ASP A 52 8.61 3.42 -3.27
CA ASP A 52 8.73 1.96 -3.33
C ASP A 52 7.38 1.29 -3.67
N THR A 53 6.27 1.80 -3.14
CA THR A 53 4.94 1.26 -3.48
C THR A 53 4.52 1.64 -4.90
N SER A 54 4.72 2.87 -5.35
CA SER A 54 4.46 3.27 -6.74
C SER A 54 5.24 2.39 -7.72
N ARG A 55 6.50 2.06 -7.40
CA ARG A 55 7.31 1.15 -8.23
C ARG A 55 6.63 -0.22 -8.41
N LEU A 56 6.03 -0.79 -7.36
CA LEU A 56 5.27 -2.04 -7.47
C LEU A 56 4.10 -1.94 -8.44
N TYR A 57 3.43 -0.78 -8.52
CA TYR A 57 2.33 -0.54 -9.46
C TYR A 57 2.83 -0.36 -10.89
N LEU A 58 3.88 0.42 -11.08
CA LEU A 58 4.43 0.76 -12.40
C LEU A 58 5.10 -0.43 -13.07
N ASP A 59 5.91 -1.18 -12.32
CA ASP A 59 6.60 -2.38 -12.82
C ASP A 59 5.61 -3.49 -13.21
N ASN A 60 4.39 -3.42 -12.67
CA ASN A 60 3.32 -4.39 -12.91
C ASN A 60 2.12 -3.76 -13.63
N VAL A 61 2.31 -2.67 -14.38
CA VAL A 61 1.21 -2.00 -15.09
C VAL A 61 0.44 -2.93 -16.04
N THR A 62 1.14 -3.91 -16.62
CA THR A 62 0.52 -4.93 -17.49
C THR A 62 -0.40 -5.90 -16.74
N LEU A 63 -0.28 -5.98 -15.41
CA LEU A 63 -1.17 -6.76 -14.54
C LEU A 63 -2.43 -5.97 -14.13
N MET A 64 -2.58 -4.70 -14.52
CA MET A 64 -3.75 -3.89 -14.15
C MET A 64 -5.10 -4.53 -14.48
N PRO A 65 -5.33 -5.10 -15.68
CA PRO A 65 -6.59 -5.79 -15.96
C PRO A 65 -6.84 -6.98 -15.03
N VAL A 66 -5.77 -7.60 -14.53
CA VAL A 66 -5.82 -8.73 -13.59
C VAL A 66 -6.19 -8.25 -12.19
N ILE A 67 -5.58 -7.14 -11.76
CA ILE A 67 -5.87 -6.49 -10.47
C ILE A 67 -7.33 -6.04 -10.44
N GLU A 68 -7.83 -5.43 -11.51
CA GLU A 68 -9.24 -5.03 -11.63
C GLU A 68 -10.18 -6.23 -11.67
N ALA A 69 -9.81 -7.30 -12.38
CA ALA A 69 -10.60 -8.53 -12.42
C ALA A 69 -10.70 -9.19 -11.04
N ILE A 70 -9.66 -9.09 -10.21
CA ILE A 70 -9.67 -9.62 -8.84
C ILE A 70 -10.64 -8.86 -7.95
N SER A 71 -10.62 -7.53 -7.99
CA SER A 71 -11.56 -6.70 -7.24
C SER A 71 -13.03 -6.99 -7.63
N GLY A 72 -13.25 -7.40 -8.89
CA GLY A 72 -14.56 -7.77 -9.44
C GLY A 72 -14.97 -9.24 -9.26
N ASN A 73 -14.05 -10.13 -8.87
CA ASN A 73 -14.31 -11.58 -8.80
C ASN A 73 -14.57 -12.02 -7.35
N ALA A 74 -15.77 -12.52 -7.08
CA ALA A 74 -16.19 -12.98 -5.75
C ALA A 74 -15.31 -14.11 -5.18
N ASP A 75 -14.78 -14.99 -6.04
CA ASP A 75 -13.94 -16.12 -5.63
C ASP A 75 -12.53 -15.68 -5.20
N LEU A 76 -12.10 -14.49 -5.64
CA LEU A 76 -10.78 -13.94 -5.35
C LEU A 76 -10.79 -12.93 -4.20
N ARG A 77 -11.98 -12.47 -3.79
CA ARG A 77 -12.19 -11.55 -2.67
C ARG A 77 -11.57 -12.03 -1.35
N PRO A 78 -11.68 -13.30 -0.93
CA PRO A 78 -11.06 -13.76 0.32
C PRO A 78 -9.53 -13.62 0.33
N ILE A 79 -8.90 -13.69 -0.85
CA ILE A 79 -7.45 -13.55 -0.99
C ILE A 79 -7.07 -12.07 -0.83
N GLN A 80 -7.80 -11.19 -1.52
CA GLN A 80 -7.63 -9.74 -1.38
C GLN A 80 -7.85 -9.29 0.07
N ASP A 81 -8.95 -9.72 0.70
CA ASP A 81 -9.27 -9.40 2.10
C ASP A 81 -8.13 -9.79 3.06
N GLY A 82 -7.45 -10.90 2.79
CA GLY A 82 -6.30 -11.35 3.56
C GLY A 82 -5.12 -10.38 3.47
N TYR A 83 -4.77 -9.97 2.25
CA TYR A 83 -3.68 -9.03 2.02
C TYR A 83 -4.01 -7.62 2.52
N ASP A 84 -5.23 -7.16 2.33
CA ASP A 84 -5.68 -5.86 2.81
C ASP A 84 -5.58 -5.80 4.33
N LYS A 85 -6.04 -6.85 5.04
CA LYS A 85 -5.87 -6.96 6.51
C LYS A 85 -4.41 -6.92 6.93
N GLU A 86 -3.52 -7.61 6.21
CA GLU A 86 -2.08 -7.61 6.50
C GLU A 86 -1.47 -6.22 6.30
N ILE A 87 -1.76 -5.57 5.18
CA ILE A 87 -1.27 -4.22 4.85
C ILE A 87 -1.78 -3.19 5.88
N ILE A 88 -3.05 -3.27 6.28
CA ILE A 88 -3.63 -2.40 7.32
C ILE A 88 -2.91 -2.60 8.65
N ALA A 89 -2.66 -3.85 9.04
CA ALA A 89 -1.93 -4.16 10.27
C ALA A 89 -0.50 -3.61 10.24
N LEU A 90 0.18 -3.69 9.09
CA LEU A 90 1.53 -3.16 8.92
C LEU A 90 1.56 -1.62 8.97
N TYR A 91 0.59 -0.94 8.35
CA TYR A 91 0.49 0.51 8.50
C TYR A 91 0.22 0.92 9.95
N ALA A 92 -0.69 0.22 10.64
CA ALA A 92 -0.96 0.48 12.05
C ALA A 92 0.30 0.28 12.90
N ALA A 93 1.01 -0.83 12.71
CA ALA A 93 2.26 -1.13 13.39
C ALA A 93 3.35 -0.09 13.11
N TRP A 94 3.45 0.42 11.87
CA TRP A 94 4.39 1.47 11.53
C TRP A 94 4.06 2.79 12.22
N LEU A 95 2.78 3.20 12.26
CA LEU A 95 2.36 4.40 13.00
C LEU A 95 2.63 4.26 14.51
N GLN A 96 2.44 3.07 15.07
CA GLN A 96 2.77 2.79 16.47
C GLN A 96 4.28 2.70 16.73
N HIS A 97 5.08 2.29 15.74
CA HIS A 97 6.55 2.35 15.82
C HIS A 97 7.04 3.80 15.92
N VAL A 98 6.39 4.71 15.18
CA VAL A 98 6.68 6.16 15.25
C VAL A 98 6.19 6.74 16.58
N ASN A 99 4.93 6.47 16.96
CA ASN A 99 4.36 6.86 18.24
C ASN A 99 3.84 5.65 19.04
N PRO A 100 4.64 5.11 19.98
CA PRO A 100 4.25 3.96 20.79
C PRO A 100 3.02 4.19 21.69
N ALA A 101 2.65 5.45 21.93
CA ALA A 101 1.44 5.79 22.70
C ALA A 101 0.16 5.82 21.85
N LEU A 102 0.26 5.63 20.52
CA LEU A 102 -0.90 5.62 19.65
C LEU A 102 -1.78 4.40 19.91
N GLU A 103 -3.05 4.66 20.25
CA GLU A 103 -4.05 3.61 20.49
C GLU A 103 -4.22 2.72 19.25
N GLU A 104 -4.24 1.40 19.46
CA GLU A 104 -4.34 0.39 18.41
C GLU A 104 -5.57 0.59 17.51
N LYS A 105 -6.74 0.92 18.10
CA LYS A 105 -7.96 1.18 17.34
C LYS A 105 -7.80 2.37 16.39
N THR A 106 -7.16 3.43 16.85
CA THR A 106 -6.89 4.61 16.04
C THR A 106 -5.84 4.29 14.96
N ALA A 107 -4.77 3.59 15.30
CA ALA A 107 -3.75 3.16 14.34
C ALA A 107 -4.34 2.29 13.22
N LYS A 108 -5.19 1.31 13.55
CA LYS A 108 -5.89 0.46 12.56
C LYS A 108 -6.82 1.25 11.65
N ARG A 109 -7.57 2.21 12.20
CA ARG A 109 -8.43 3.10 11.40
C ARG A 109 -7.60 3.94 10.42
N LEU A 110 -6.47 4.49 10.87
CA LEU A 110 -5.56 5.26 10.01
C LEU A 110 -4.95 4.37 8.92
N GLY A 111 -4.48 3.18 9.29
CA GLY A 111 -3.95 2.19 8.34
C GLY A 111 -4.94 1.78 7.26
N LEU A 112 -6.22 1.61 7.62
CA LEU A 112 -7.30 1.38 6.65
C LEU A 112 -7.45 2.54 5.67
N VAL A 113 -7.57 3.77 6.15
CA VAL A 113 -7.72 4.95 5.27
C VAL A 113 -6.51 5.12 4.36
N MET A 114 -5.30 4.95 4.89
CA MET A 114 -4.07 5.00 4.10
C MET A 114 -4.09 3.93 3.01
N MET A 115 -4.35 2.66 3.35
CA MET A 115 -4.42 1.57 2.37
C MET A 115 -5.43 1.86 1.26
N GLU A 116 -6.67 2.17 1.61
CA GLU A 116 -7.77 2.37 0.65
C GLU A 116 -7.51 3.56 -0.29
N VAL A 117 -7.16 4.72 0.26
CA VAL A 117 -6.91 5.92 -0.53
C VAL A 117 -5.68 5.74 -1.41
N GLY A 118 -4.59 5.18 -0.86
CA GLY A 118 -3.38 4.93 -1.62
C GLY A 118 -3.56 3.91 -2.74
N HIS A 119 -4.36 2.87 -2.53
CA HIS A 119 -4.67 1.89 -3.57
C HIS A 119 -5.54 2.52 -4.67
N ALA A 120 -6.66 3.14 -4.30
CA ALA A 120 -7.59 3.73 -5.25
C ALA A 120 -6.94 4.81 -6.13
N CYS A 121 -6.18 5.73 -5.53
CA CYS A 121 -5.51 6.80 -6.26
C CYS A 121 -4.45 6.27 -7.23
N ARG A 122 -3.67 5.25 -6.86
CA ARG A 122 -2.69 4.63 -7.76
C ARG A 122 -3.35 3.95 -8.95
N LEU A 123 -4.45 3.22 -8.73
CA LEU A 123 -5.19 2.61 -9.83
C LEU A 123 -5.74 3.65 -10.80
N VAL A 124 -6.24 4.79 -10.29
CA VAL A 124 -6.70 5.90 -11.14
C VAL A 124 -5.53 6.54 -11.88
N GLY A 125 -4.41 6.80 -11.21
CA GLY A 125 -3.22 7.41 -11.80
C GLY A 125 -2.62 6.56 -12.91
N LEU A 126 -2.57 5.23 -12.76
CA LEU A 126 -2.03 4.32 -13.77
C LEU A 126 -2.82 4.32 -15.09
N LYS A 127 -4.08 4.77 -15.07
CA LYS A 127 -4.91 4.94 -16.27
C LYS A 127 -4.63 6.27 -17.00
N ARG A 128 -3.76 7.11 -16.46
CA ARG A 128 -3.38 8.43 -16.98
C ARG A 128 -1.93 8.39 -17.48
N ASP A 129 -1.43 9.54 -17.92
CA ASP A 129 -0.01 9.68 -18.25
C ASP A 129 0.86 9.73 -16.98
N ARG A 130 2.17 9.56 -17.18
CA ARG A 130 3.15 9.51 -16.10
C ARG A 130 3.14 10.75 -15.21
N LYS A 131 3.02 11.93 -15.80
CA LYS A 131 3.05 13.20 -15.07
C LYS A 131 1.83 13.33 -14.16
N THR A 132 0.66 12.92 -14.67
CA THR A 132 -0.58 12.90 -13.89
C THR A 132 -0.50 11.89 -12.74
N PHE A 133 0.10 10.70 -12.96
CA PHE A 133 0.35 9.74 -11.88
C PHE A 133 1.22 10.34 -10.77
N ASP A 134 2.32 10.99 -11.12
CA ASP A 134 3.25 11.58 -10.15
C ASP A 134 2.57 12.68 -9.32
N LEU A 135 1.74 13.53 -9.95
CA LEU A 135 0.98 14.56 -9.23
C LEU A 135 -0.06 13.98 -8.26
N ILE A 136 -0.75 12.91 -8.66
CA ILE A 136 -1.70 12.22 -7.76
C ILE A 136 -0.95 11.62 -6.56
N GLU A 137 0.22 11.02 -6.76
CA GLU A 137 1.02 10.49 -5.65
C GLU A 137 1.47 11.60 -4.68
N ASP A 138 1.89 12.76 -5.20
CA ASP A 138 2.26 13.91 -4.38
C ASP A 138 1.06 14.44 -3.57
N ASP A 139 -0.13 14.51 -4.17
CA ASP A 139 -1.38 14.91 -3.48
C ASP A 139 -1.74 13.93 -2.36
N VAL A 140 -1.66 12.63 -2.63
CA VAL A 140 -1.98 11.58 -1.65
C VAL A 140 -0.96 11.55 -0.51
N GLU A 141 0.32 11.79 -0.79
CA GLU A 141 1.36 11.95 0.22
C GLU A 141 1.03 13.12 1.15
N ALA A 142 0.67 14.27 0.60
CA ALA A 142 0.27 15.44 1.38
C ALA A 142 -0.96 15.16 2.25
N MET A 143 -1.98 14.48 1.70
CA MET A 143 -3.17 14.07 2.45
C MET A 143 -2.82 13.11 3.59
N TRP A 144 -1.95 12.13 3.36
CA TRP A 144 -1.53 11.18 4.39
C TRP A 144 -0.79 11.89 5.51
N LEU A 145 0.18 12.75 5.19
CA LEU A 145 0.93 13.52 6.18
C LEU A 145 -0.01 14.38 7.03
N ALA A 146 -0.94 15.10 6.42
CA ALA A 146 -1.93 15.90 7.13
C ALA A 146 -2.83 15.05 8.04
N LEU A 147 -3.24 13.86 7.58
CA LEU A 147 -4.08 12.94 8.33
C LEU A 147 -3.37 12.38 9.57
N VAL A 148 -2.10 11.96 9.45
CA VAL A 148 -1.41 11.22 10.51
C VAL A 148 -0.64 12.11 11.47
N THR A 149 -0.12 13.27 11.03
CA THR A 149 0.73 14.16 11.85
C THR A 149 0.14 14.48 13.23
N PRO A 150 -1.17 14.76 13.40
CA PRO A 150 -1.76 15.01 14.71
C PRO A 150 -1.62 13.85 15.71
N TYR A 151 -1.29 12.65 15.24
CA TYR A 151 -1.20 11.43 16.03
C TYR A 151 0.22 10.97 16.33
N LEU A 152 1.26 11.62 15.80
CA LEU A 152 2.63 11.06 15.80
C LEU A 152 3.54 11.60 16.91
N ASN A 153 3.13 12.59 17.70
CA ASN A 153 3.97 13.20 18.75
C ASN A 153 5.38 13.57 18.23
N LEU A 154 5.45 14.08 17.00
CA LEU A 154 6.68 14.56 16.38
C LEU A 154 6.71 16.08 16.42
N ASP A 155 7.83 16.61 16.92
CA ASP A 155 8.15 18.03 16.88
C ASP A 155 8.37 18.51 15.43
#